data_AF-A0A3E0WLG5-F1
#
_entry.id   AF-A0A3E0WLG5-F1
#
_cell.length_a   1.000
_cell.length_b   1.000
_cell.length_c   1.000
_cell.angle_alpha   90.00
_cell.angle_beta   90.00
_cell.angle_gamma   90.00
#
_symmetry.space_group_name_H-M   'P 1'
#
loop_
_entity.id
_entity.type
_entity.pdbx_description
1 polymer ?
#
loop_
_entity_poly.entity_id
_entity_poly.type
_entity_poly.pdbx_seq_one_letter_code
_entity_poly.pdbx_strand_id
1 'polypeptide(L)' 'EHSNGLLRRNGLPKDMDFNPITQTYISEVALRRNNIPRKSLGYKTPMECFMSHVDKEFDQNMLSRLI' A
#
# COMPACT_ATOMS: atom_id res chain seq x y z
N GLU A 1 1.79 -6.80 -13.42
CA GLU A 1 0.65 -6.03 -12.82
C GLU A 1 0.99 -4.53 -12.91
N HIS A 2 0.01 -3.64 -13.09
CA HIS A 2 0.27 -2.18 -13.15
C HIS A 2 -0.22 -1.49 -11.86
N SER A 3 0.71 -0.93 -11.06
CA SER A 3 0.42 -0.40 -9.72
C SER A 3 -0.72 0.65 -9.71
N ASN A 4 -0.68 1.62 -10.64
CA ASN A 4 -1.72 2.64 -10.73
C ASN A 4 -3.10 2.05 -11.05
N GLY A 5 -3.17 0.93 -11.79
CA GLY A 5 -4.44 0.25 -12.08
C GLY A 5 -5.02 -0.47 -10.87
N LEU A 6 -4.19 -0.79 -9.88
CA LEU A 6 -4.61 -1.42 -8.62
C LEU A 6 -5.12 -0.38 -7.62
N LEU A 7 -4.47 0.78 -7.53
CA LEU A 7 -4.94 1.92 -6.74
C LEU A 7 -6.30 2.42 -7.25
N ARG A 8 -6.48 2.43 -8.59
CA ARG A 8 -7.75 2.81 -9.22
C ARG A 8 -8.92 1.87 -8.92
N ARG A 9 -8.66 0.58 -8.69
CA ARG A 9 -9.72 -0.40 -8.38
C ARG A 9 -10.30 -0.26 -6.98
N ASN A 10 -9.50 0.15 -6.00
CA ASN A 10 -9.85 0.03 -4.58
C ASN A 10 -9.80 1.36 -3.80
N GLY A 11 -9.92 2.51 -4.48
CA GLY A 11 -10.00 3.79 -3.77
C GLY A 11 -9.78 5.06 -4.58
N LEU A 12 -9.13 5.01 -5.75
CA LEU A 12 -8.84 6.23 -6.54
C LEU A 12 -9.35 6.12 -7.99
N PRO A 13 -10.67 6.18 -8.24
CA PRO A 13 -11.26 6.05 -9.58
C PRO A 13 -10.62 6.99 -10.61
N LYS A 14 -10.63 6.58 -11.88
CA LYS A 14 -9.89 7.25 -12.97
C LYS A 14 -10.29 8.73 -13.17
N ASP A 15 -11.54 9.08 -12.89
CA ASP A 15 -12.12 10.40 -13.13
C ASP A 15 -12.55 11.10 -11.81
N MET A 16 -11.91 10.73 -10.70
CA MET A 16 -12.12 11.37 -9.40
C MET A 16 -11.33 12.68 -9.31
N ASP A 17 -11.95 13.74 -8.77
CA ASP A 17 -11.22 14.96 -8.42
C ASP A 17 -10.35 14.73 -7.18
N PHE A 18 -9.07 15.06 -7.28
CA PHE A 18 -8.10 14.93 -6.18
C PHE A 18 -8.07 16.13 -5.24
N ASN A 19 -8.58 17.30 -5.66
CA ASN A 19 -8.58 18.50 -4.82
C ASN A 19 -9.26 18.32 -3.45
N PRO A 20 -10.43 17.64 -3.34
CA PRO A 20 -11.06 17.42 -2.04
C PRO A 20 -10.48 16.24 -1.25
N ILE A 21 -9.54 15.47 -1.82
CA ILE A 21 -9.06 14.24 -1.21
C ILE A 21 -7.99 14.54 -0.16
N THR A 22 -8.19 14.04 1.05
CA THR A 22 -7.20 14.18 2.13
C THR A 22 -6.03 13.22 1.94
N GLN A 23 -4.86 13.63 2.42
CA GLN A 23 -3.69 12.75 2.44
C GLN A 23 -3.97 11.46 3.23
N THR A 24 -4.75 11.55 4.31
CA THR A 24 -5.16 10.38 5.12
C THR A 24 -5.88 9.34 4.27
N TYR A 25 -6.83 9.76 3.43
CA TYR A 25 -7.54 8.85 2.54
C TYR A 25 -6.60 8.16 1.55
N ILE A 26 -5.66 8.89 0.96
CA ILE A 26 -4.66 8.32 0.05
C ILE A 26 -3.80 7.27 0.78
N SER A 27 -3.35 7.59 2.00
CA SER A 27 -2.59 6.68 2.85
C SER A 27 -3.38 5.42 3.19
N GLU A 28 -4.67 5.53 3.51
CA GLU A 28 -5.54 4.38 3.77
C GLU A 28 -5.70 3.47 2.54
N VAL A 29 -5.87 4.07 1.35
CA VAL A 29 -5.94 3.30 0.10
C VAL A 29 -4.64 2.54 -0.15
N ALA A 30 -3.49 3.19 0.05
CA ALA A 30 -2.18 2.57 -0.09
C ALA A 30 -1.98 1.44 0.95
N LEU A 31 -2.30 1.69 2.21
CA LEU A 31 -2.23 0.71 3.29
C LEU A 31 -3.08 -0.52 2.97
N ARG A 32 -4.33 -0.32 2.55
CA ARG A 32 -5.22 -1.39 2.12
C ARG A 32 -4.59 -2.19 0.98
N ARG A 33 -4.05 -1.53 -0.06
CA ARG A 33 -3.43 -2.21 -1.20
C ARG A 33 -2.18 -3.02 -0.83
N ASN A 34 -1.37 -2.51 0.08
CA ASN A 34 -0.15 -3.16 0.56
C ASN A 34 -0.42 -4.37 1.44
N ASN A 35 -1.62 -4.47 2.04
CA ASN A 35 -2.06 -5.61 2.85
C ASN A 35 -2.89 -6.65 2.08
N ILE A 36 -3.17 -6.46 0.78
CA ILE A 36 -3.89 -7.49 0.00
C ILE A 36 -2.88 -8.54 -0.51
N PRO A 37 -3.11 -9.84 -0.28
CA PRO A 37 -2.33 -10.94 -0.85
C PRO A 37 -2.20 -10.89 -2.37
N ARG A 38 -1.06 -11.35 -2.92
CA ARG A 38 -0.85 -11.48 -4.37
C ARG A 38 -0.50 -12.90 -4.73
N LYS A 39 -1.19 -13.46 -5.73
CA LYS A 39 -0.89 -14.80 -6.26
C LYS A 39 0.55 -14.90 -6.77
N SER A 40 1.07 -13.85 -7.40
CA SER A 40 2.47 -13.78 -7.87
C SER A 40 3.50 -13.81 -6.74
N LEU A 41 3.12 -13.45 -5.52
CA LEU A 41 3.97 -13.49 -4.32
C LEU A 41 3.72 -14.77 -3.48
N GLY A 42 3.07 -15.79 -4.04
CA GLY A 42 2.70 -16.99 -3.30
C GLY A 42 1.67 -16.69 -2.19
N TYR A 43 0.73 -15.79 -2.47
CA TYR A 43 -0.29 -15.30 -1.53
C TYR A 43 0.24 -14.51 -0.33
N LYS A 44 1.50 -14.05 -0.37
CA LYS A 44 2.00 -13.02 0.54
C LYS A 44 1.50 -11.63 0.15
N THR A 45 1.44 -10.73 1.11
CA THR A 45 1.15 -9.31 0.88
C THR A 45 2.41 -8.57 0.42
N PRO A 46 2.27 -7.49 -0.37
CA PRO A 46 3.40 -6.61 -0.68
C PRO A 46 4.13 -6.11 0.58
N MET A 47 3.41 -5.83 1.66
CA MET A 47 4.00 -5.41 2.93
C MET A 47 4.89 -6.51 3.53
N GLU A 48 4.41 -7.76 3.62
CA GLU A 48 5.19 -8.89 4.14
C GLU A 48 6.45 -9.15 3.31
N CYS A 49 6.32 -9.10 1.98
CA CYS A 49 7.46 -9.21 1.09
C CYS A 49 8.42 -8.05 1.26
N PHE A 50 7.95 -6.82 1.45
CA PHE A 50 8.83 -5.68 1.70
C PHE A 50 9.61 -5.87 3.00
N MET A 51 8.93 -6.18 4.10
CA MET A 51 9.56 -6.37 5.41
C MET A 51 10.60 -7.50 5.43
N SER A 52 10.45 -8.54 4.59
CA SER A 52 11.48 -9.58 4.50
C SER A 52 12.80 -9.14 3.89
N HIS A 53 12.84 -7.99 3.21
CA HIS A 53 14.04 -7.43 2.57
C HIS A 53 14.59 -6.21 3.31
N VAL A 54 13.95 -5.81 4.41
CA VAL A 54 14.32 -4.65 5.21
C VAL A 54 15.05 -5.11 6.47
N ASP A 55 16.12 -4.42 6.83
CA ASP A 55 16.87 -4.71 8.06
C ASP A 55 15.98 -4.52 9.30
N LYS A 56 16.13 -5.40 10.30
CA LYS A 56 15.25 -5.46 11.49
C LYS A 56 15.19 -4.15 12.28
N GLU A 57 16.30 -3.39 12.35
CA GLU A 57 16.33 -2.09 13.04
C GLU A 57 15.59 -1.00 12.25
N PHE A 58 15.64 -1.06 10.92
CA PHE A 58 14.91 -0.14 10.07
C PHE A 58 13.40 -0.43 10.11
N ASP A 59 13.01 -1.71 10.14
CA ASP A 59 11.60 -2.16 10.20
C ASP A 59 10.84 -1.56 11.40
N GLN A 60 11.40 -1.66 12.61
CA GLN A 60 10.77 -1.11 13.83
C GLN A 60 10.55 0.41 13.77
N ASN A 61 11.48 1.13 13.15
CA ASN A 61 11.43 2.59 13.02
C ASN A 61 10.53 3.05 11.86
N MET A 62 10.24 2.16 10.90
CA MET A 62 9.37 2.44 9.76
C MET A 62 7.91 2.15 10.11
N LEU A 63 7.65 1.06 10.84
CA LEU A 63 6.33 0.72 11.38
C LEU A 63 5.79 1.80 12.31
N SER A 64 6.65 2.40 13.15
CA SER A 64 6.25 3.48 14.06
C SER A 64 5.92 4.81 13.37
N ARG A 65 6.28 4.96 12.09
CA ARG A 65 5.99 6.16 11.27
C ARG A 65 4.81 5.99 10.34
N LEU A 66 4.38 4.74 10.13
CA LEU A 66 3.26 4.37 9.28
C LEU A 66 1.93 4.25 10.06
N ILE A 67 1.98 4.25 11.39
CA ILE A 67 0.86 4.22 12.33
C ILE A 67 0.84 5.55 13.09
#